data_AF-A0A1H0VFN0-F1
#
_entry.id   AF-A0A1H0VFN0-F1
#
_cell.length_a   1.000
_cell.length_b   1.000
_cell.length_c   1.000
_cell.angle_alpha   90.00
_cell.angle_beta   90.00
_cell.angle_gamma   90.00
#
_symmetry.space_group_name_H-M   'P 1'
#
loop_
_entity.id
_entity.type
_entity.pdbx_description
1 polymer ?
#
loop_
_entity_poly.entity_id
_entity_poly.type
_entity_poly.pdbx_seq_one_letter_code
_entity_poly.pdbx_strand_id
1 'polypeptide(L)'
;MKAWRVVAIALSFLLLSGCLVTFKDPLPAHEAAPPALLGQWSSKNAWGEPLNLHISAVGEHRYKAVSYPTAKPGQRDEYLFSVSRHGSRWYLSAPLPAKLGGHFILAGFEINEKHELVVYNLDLEQIHQAIGQQALHGSTVDTVEGAGVLVDSPLDQVFAYLDDPANADVFVEAVRYQRAGK
;
A
#
# COMPACT_ATOMS: atom_id res chain seq x y z
N MET A 1 28.15 7.96 22.25
CA MET A 1 27.67 6.97 21.25
C MET A 1 26.18 6.59 21.35
N LYS A 2 25.40 7.01 22.38
CA LYS A 2 23.95 6.70 22.47
C LYS A 2 23.04 7.77 21.86
N ALA A 3 23.39 9.06 21.98
CA ALA A 3 22.57 10.16 21.46
C ALA A 3 22.44 10.14 19.93
N TRP A 4 23.51 9.81 19.20
CA TRP A 4 23.48 9.71 17.74
C TRP A 4 22.52 8.62 17.24
N ARG A 5 22.43 7.49 17.94
CA ARG A 5 21.49 6.42 17.60
C ARG A 5 20.06 6.85 17.87
N VAL A 6 19.80 7.58 18.95
CA VAL A 6 18.45 8.11 19.25
C VAL A 6 18.03 9.18 18.22
N VAL A 7 18.96 10.04 17.79
CA VAL A 7 18.71 11.03 16.72
C VAL A 7 18.48 10.33 15.39
N ALA A 8 19.31 9.34 15.02
CA ALA A 8 19.10 8.58 13.79
C ALA A 8 17.78 7.81 13.80
N ILE A 9 17.41 7.19 14.94
CA ILE A 9 16.13 6.50 15.13
C ILE A 9 14.96 7.49 15.03
N ALA A 10 15.01 8.63 15.72
CA ALA A 10 13.96 9.63 15.67
C ALA A 10 13.82 10.26 14.27
N LEU A 11 14.94 10.49 13.57
CA LEU A 11 14.95 10.99 12.19
C LEU A 11 14.40 9.94 11.22
N SER A 12 14.75 8.66 11.40
CA SER A 12 14.13 7.57 10.63
C SER A 12 12.65 7.41 10.97
N PHE A 13 12.21 7.60 12.21
CA PHE A 13 10.78 7.57 12.55
C PHE A 13 10.01 8.76 11.98
N LEU A 14 10.63 9.94 11.84
CA LEU A 14 10.04 11.09 11.15
C LEU A 14 9.92 10.85 9.63
N LEU A 15 10.88 10.13 9.04
CA LEU A 15 10.87 9.70 7.63
C LEU A 15 10.03 8.43 7.38
N LEU A 16 9.73 7.66 8.43
CA LEU A 16 8.95 6.42 8.41
C LEU A 16 7.53 6.60 8.95
N SER A 17 7.15 7.82 9.38
CA SER A 17 5.75 8.22 9.49
C SER A 17 5.18 8.11 8.08
N GLY A 18 4.29 7.16 7.84
CA GLY A 18 3.76 6.88 6.52
C GLY A 18 2.87 8.02 6.08
N CYS A 19 3.46 9.08 5.53
CA CYS A 19 2.71 10.08 4.81
C CYS A 19 1.97 9.38 3.68
N LEU A 20 0.65 9.30 3.83
CA LEU A 20 -0.16 8.40 3.02
C LEU A 20 -0.75 9.16 1.84
N VAL A 21 -0.69 8.53 0.67
CA VAL A 21 -1.48 8.94 -0.48
C VAL A 21 -2.83 8.23 -0.37
N THR A 22 -3.89 9.02 -0.23
CA THR A 22 -5.27 8.54 -0.21
C THR A 22 -6.00 9.01 -1.46
N PHE A 23 -7.03 8.26 -1.84
CA PHE A 23 -7.82 8.47 -3.03
C PHE A 23 -9.27 8.62 -2.63
N LYS A 24 -9.93 9.62 -3.20
CA LYS A 24 -11.32 9.93 -2.91
C LYS A 24 -12.26 8.76 -3.22
N ASP A 25 -12.04 8.10 -4.35
CA ASP A 25 -12.88 7.02 -4.85
C ASP A 25 -12.20 5.65 -4.67
N PRO A 26 -12.97 4.59 -4.32
CA PRO A 26 -12.43 3.24 -4.26
C PRO A 26 -12.20 2.66 -5.65
N LEU A 27 -11.32 1.66 -5.74
CA LEU A 27 -11.25 0.86 -6.96
C LEU A 27 -12.58 0.15 -7.25
N PRO A 28 -13.04 0.16 -8.51
CA PRO A 28 -14.20 -0.62 -8.91
C PRO A 28 -13.95 -2.12 -8.68
N ALA A 29 -14.82 -2.76 -7.90
CA ALA A 29 -14.71 -4.19 -7.57
C ALA A 29 -15.33 -5.08 -8.66
N HIS A 30 -14.87 -4.96 -9.90
CA HIS A 30 -15.40 -5.72 -11.05
C HIS A 30 -14.52 -6.89 -11.48
N GLU A 31 -13.28 -6.95 -10.98
CA GLU A 31 -12.30 -7.95 -11.41
C GLU A 31 -11.97 -8.94 -10.30
N ALA A 32 -11.80 -10.20 -10.69
CA ALA A 32 -11.30 -11.24 -9.81
C ALA A 32 -9.77 -11.13 -9.67
N ALA A 33 -9.29 -11.10 -8.44
CA ALA A 33 -7.87 -11.24 -8.12
C ALA A 33 -7.26 -12.50 -8.75
N PRO A 34 -5.97 -12.47 -9.09
CA PRO A 34 -5.28 -13.67 -9.55
C PRO A 34 -5.37 -14.75 -8.46
N PRO A 35 -5.74 -16.00 -8.78
CA PRO A 35 -5.92 -17.05 -7.77
C PRO A 35 -4.69 -17.24 -6.87
N ALA A 36 -3.51 -17.01 -7.43
CA ALA A 36 -2.24 -17.09 -6.72
C ALA A 36 -2.11 -16.09 -5.56
N LEU A 37 -2.93 -15.02 -5.50
CA LEU A 37 -2.95 -14.05 -4.40
C LEU A 37 -3.45 -14.66 -3.09
N LEU A 38 -4.40 -15.61 -3.17
CA LEU A 38 -5.09 -16.15 -2.01
C LEU A 38 -4.24 -17.18 -1.27
N GLY A 39 -4.15 -17.09 0.06
CA GLY A 39 -3.43 -18.07 0.89
C GLY A 39 -2.58 -17.41 1.96
N GLN A 40 -1.58 -18.13 2.46
CA GLN A 40 -0.67 -17.66 3.51
C GLN A 40 0.65 -17.17 2.93
N TRP A 41 1.13 -16.05 3.46
CA TRP A 41 2.28 -15.30 3.03
C TRP A 41 3.12 -14.96 4.25
N SER A 42 4.45 -15.01 4.12
CA SER A 42 5.39 -14.68 5.18
C SER A 42 6.53 -13.80 4.68
N SER A 43 6.94 -12.84 5.49
CA SER A 43 8.07 -11.95 5.23
C SER A 43 8.81 -11.67 6.54
N LYS A 44 9.84 -10.84 6.48
CA LYS A 44 10.53 -10.28 7.63
C LYS A 44 10.63 -8.78 7.46
N ASN A 45 10.35 -8.03 8.52
CA ASN A 45 10.56 -6.58 8.51
C ASN A 45 12.07 -6.25 8.55
N ALA A 46 12.40 -4.95 8.53
CA ALA A 46 13.78 -4.45 8.57
C ALA A 46 14.59 -4.90 9.81
N TRP A 47 13.92 -5.33 10.88
CA TRP A 47 14.54 -5.84 12.10
C TRP A 47 14.58 -7.37 12.18
N GLY A 48 14.17 -8.06 11.11
CA GLY A 48 14.14 -9.51 11.03
C GLY A 48 12.94 -10.15 11.73
N GLU A 49 11.99 -9.36 12.24
CA GLU A 49 10.78 -9.88 12.86
C GLU A 49 9.83 -10.44 11.80
N PRO A 50 9.20 -11.61 12.06
CA PRO A 50 8.31 -12.25 11.11
C PRO A 50 7.03 -11.43 10.89
N LEU A 51 6.69 -11.23 9.63
CA LEU A 51 5.42 -10.67 9.17
C LEU A 51 4.63 -11.79 8.50
N ASN A 52 3.46 -12.12 9.05
CA ASN A 52 2.59 -13.14 8.49
C ASN A 52 1.31 -12.51 7.99
N LEU A 53 0.91 -12.89 6.77
CA LEU A 53 -0.24 -12.36 6.08
C LEU A 53 -1.08 -13.52 5.55
N HIS A 54 -2.39 -13.50 5.85
CA HIS A 54 -3.34 -14.42 5.23
C HIS A 54 -4.34 -13.65 4.39
N ILE A 55 -4.44 -14.02 3.10
CA ILE A 55 -5.40 -13.43 2.17
C ILE A 55 -6.46 -14.45 1.80
N SER A 56 -7.73 -14.09 1.98
CA SER A 56 -8.89 -14.92 1.67
C SER A 56 -9.94 -14.13 0.90
N ALA A 57 -10.68 -14.79 -0.01
CA ALA A 57 -11.89 -14.21 -0.59
C ALA A 57 -13.02 -14.19 0.45
N VAL A 58 -13.79 -13.10 0.50
CA VAL A 58 -14.92 -12.91 1.44
C VAL A 58 -16.23 -12.51 0.74
N GLY A 59 -16.22 -12.46 -0.59
CA GLY A 59 -17.36 -12.15 -1.44
C GLY A 59 -16.92 -12.03 -2.89
N GLU A 60 -17.86 -11.65 -3.75
CA GLU A 60 -17.54 -11.35 -5.15
C GLU A 60 -16.60 -10.15 -5.22
N HIS A 61 -15.42 -10.35 -5.81
CA HIS A 61 -14.36 -9.35 -5.98
C HIS A 61 -13.94 -8.62 -4.70
N ARG A 62 -14.17 -9.25 -3.54
CA ARG A 62 -13.80 -8.71 -2.22
C ARG A 62 -12.94 -9.70 -1.45
N TYR A 63 -11.88 -9.16 -0.88
CA TYR A 63 -10.82 -9.92 -0.23
C TYR A 63 -10.58 -9.39 1.17
N LYS A 64 -10.05 -10.27 2.01
CA LYS A 64 -9.63 -9.95 3.36
C LYS A 64 -8.18 -10.33 3.53
N ALA A 65 -7.37 -9.37 3.95
CA ALA A 65 -6.02 -9.55 4.43
C ALA A 65 -6.04 -9.55 5.95
N VAL A 66 -5.38 -10.52 6.57
CA VAL A 66 -5.19 -10.56 8.01
C VAL A 66 -3.71 -10.65 8.33
N SER A 67 -3.20 -9.65 9.04
CA SER A 67 -1.83 -9.61 9.54
C SER A 67 -1.77 -10.12 10.98
N TYR A 68 -0.79 -10.97 11.26
CA TYR A 68 -0.55 -11.54 12.58
C TYR A 68 0.92 -11.33 12.97
N PRO A 69 1.26 -10.23 13.67
CA PRO A 69 2.61 -10.01 14.16
C PRO A 69 2.95 -11.07 15.22
N THR A 70 4.01 -11.85 15.02
CA THR A 70 4.40 -12.87 16.01
C THR A 70 4.77 -12.25 17.35
N ALA A 71 5.30 -11.01 17.35
CA ALA A 71 5.63 -10.26 18.55
C ALA A 71 4.40 -9.89 19.40
N LYS A 72 3.20 -9.86 18.81
CA LYS A 72 1.94 -9.52 19.49
C LYS A 72 0.83 -10.50 19.05
N PRO A 73 0.78 -11.72 19.60
CA PRO A 73 -0.14 -12.78 19.15
C PRO A 73 -1.63 -12.43 19.24
N GLY A 74 -2.01 -11.47 20.09
CA GLY A 74 -3.38 -10.96 20.20
C GLY A 74 -3.72 -9.81 19.24
N GLN A 75 -2.73 -9.25 18.54
CA GLN A 75 -2.95 -8.23 17.52
C GLN A 75 -3.24 -8.94 16.19
N ARG A 76 -4.44 -8.71 15.68
CA ARG A 76 -4.92 -9.26 14.41
C ARG A 76 -5.51 -8.11 13.63
N ASP A 77 -4.70 -7.55 12.74
CA ASP A 77 -5.15 -6.44 11.90
C ASP A 77 -5.84 -7.01 10.66
N GLU A 78 -7.15 -6.76 10.56
CA GLU A 78 -7.97 -7.20 9.42
C GLU A 78 -8.23 -6.04 8.47
N TYR A 79 -7.99 -6.26 7.18
CA TYR A 79 -8.20 -5.28 6.12
C TYR A 79 -9.07 -5.89 5.04
N LEU A 80 -10.18 -5.22 4.72
CA LEU A 80 -11.00 -5.56 3.56
C LEU A 80 -10.51 -4.74 2.37
N PHE A 81 -10.34 -5.39 1.22
CA PHE A 81 -9.86 -4.73 0.01
C PHE A 81 -10.50 -5.30 -1.25
N SER A 82 -10.54 -4.47 -2.30
CA SER A 82 -10.81 -4.87 -3.68
C SER A 82 -9.53 -4.82 -4.49
N VAL A 83 -9.55 -5.46 -5.67
CA VAL A 83 -8.46 -5.36 -6.63
C VAL A 83 -8.99 -5.00 -8.01
N SER A 84 -8.13 -4.44 -8.84
CA SER A 84 -8.37 -4.18 -10.25
C SER A 84 -7.06 -4.32 -11.01
N ARG A 85 -7.12 -4.75 -12.26
CA ARG A 85 -5.96 -4.82 -13.14
C ARG A 85 -6.03 -3.67 -14.13
N HIS A 86 -4.94 -2.92 -14.21
CA HIS A 86 -4.80 -1.91 -15.25
C HIS A 86 -3.42 -2.04 -15.89
N GLY A 87 -3.40 -2.10 -17.23
CA GLY A 87 -2.20 -2.45 -17.99
C GLY A 87 -1.56 -3.77 -17.51
N SER A 88 -0.28 -3.70 -17.14
CA SER A 88 0.49 -4.84 -16.63
C SER A 88 0.46 -5.02 -15.12
N ARG A 89 -0.09 -4.05 -14.36
CA ARG A 89 -0.01 -4.02 -12.90
C ARG A 89 -1.36 -4.36 -12.27
N TRP A 90 -1.30 -5.04 -11.13
CA TRP A 90 -2.47 -5.18 -10.27
C TRP A 90 -2.48 -4.08 -9.22
N TYR A 91 -3.66 -3.58 -8.94
CA TYR A 91 -3.92 -2.58 -7.92
C TYR A 91 -4.82 -3.16 -6.85
N LEU A 92 -4.60 -2.77 -5.60
CA LEU A 92 -5.51 -3.02 -4.48
C LEU A 92 -5.99 -1.70 -3.90
N SER A 93 -7.21 -1.73 -3.34
CA SER A 93 -7.76 -0.59 -2.62
C SER A 93 -8.52 -1.02 -1.38
N ALA A 94 -8.29 -0.31 -0.28
CA ALA A 94 -8.91 -0.57 1.01
C ALA A 94 -9.35 0.74 1.68
N PRO A 95 -10.47 0.77 2.40
CA PRO A 95 -10.85 1.94 3.17
C PRO A 95 -9.86 2.19 4.31
N LEU A 96 -9.57 3.45 4.58
CA LEU A 96 -8.69 3.86 5.67
C LEU A 96 -9.47 4.54 6.80
N PRO A 97 -9.05 4.37 8.06
CA PRO A 97 -9.56 5.17 9.17
C PRO A 97 -9.32 6.67 8.96
N ALA A 98 -10.24 7.52 9.42
CA ALA A 98 -10.13 8.98 9.29
C ALA A 98 -8.81 9.56 9.83
N LYS A 99 -8.27 8.97 10.91
CA LYS A 99 -6.99 9.38 11.50
C LYS A 99 -5.78 9.22 10.55
N LEU A 100 -5.90 8.37 9.53
CA LEU A 100 -4.88 8.12 8.49
C LEU A 100 -5.23 8.84 7.15
N GLY A 101 -6.09 9.86 7.17
CA GLY A 101 -6.54 10.57 5.97
C GLY A 101 -7.87 10.10 5.40
N GLY A 102 -8.44 9.02 5.95
CA GLY A 102 -9.74 8.49 5.51
C GLY A 102 -9.72 8.01 4.05
N HIS A 103 -10.91 7.90 3.46
CA HIS A 103 -11.10 7.48 2.06
C HIS A 103 -10.44 6.12 1.77
N PHE A 104 -9.66 6.00 0.71
CA PHE A 104 -9.10 4.73 0.25
C PHE A 104 -7.59 4.83 0.05
N ILE A 105 -6.86 3.78 0.43
CA ILE A 105 -5.50 3.56 -0.08
C ILE A 105 -5.58 2.94 -1.46
N LEU A 106 -4.62 3.27 -2.32
CA LEU A 106 -4.35 2.52 -3.55
C LEU A 106 -2.89 2.09 -3.53
N ALA A 107 -2.64 0.80 -3.76
CA ALA A 107 -1.30 0.24 -3.80
C ALA A 107 -1.17 -0.71 -4.99
N GLY A 108 0.02 -0.77 -5.57
CA GLY A 108 0.35 -1.74 -6.60
C GLY A 108 0.74 -3.08 -5.97
N PHE A 109 0.50 -4.18 -6.68
CA PHE A 109 1.11 -5.46 -6.33
C PHE A 109 1.38 -6.31 -7.56
N GLU A 110 2.24 -7.30 -7.38
CA GLU A 110 2.45 -8.37 -8.35
C GLU A 110 2.76 -9.69 -7.66
N ILE A 111 2.58 -10.78 -8.40
CA ILE A 111 3.09 -12.09 -8.05
C ILE A 111 4.15 -12.42 -9.08
N ASN A 112 5.41 -12.38 -8.68
CA ASN A 112 6.53 -12.52 -9.61
C ASN A 112 6.77 -14.00 -9.99
N GLU A 113 7.74 -14.24 -10.87
CA GLU A 113 8.10 -15.58 -11.35
C GLU A 113 8.55 -16.53 -10.22
N LYS A 114 9.11 -15.98 -9.13
CA LYS A 114 9.50 -16.73 -7.93
C LYS A 114 8.31 -17.05 -7.00
N HIS A 115 7.09 -16.71 -7.41
CA HIS A 115 5.87 -16.82 -6.61
C HIS A 115 5.92 -16.01 -5.32
N GLU A 116 6.61 -14.86 -5.36
CA GLU A 116 6.61 -13.89 -4.28
C GLU A 116 5.52 -12.85 -4.53
N LEU A 117 4.83 -12.45 -3.47
CA LEU A 117 3.91 -11.31 -3.49
C LEU A 117 4.71 -10.05 -3.16
N VAL A 118 4.84 -9.16 -4.13
CA VAL A 118 5.48 -7.84 -3.94
C VAL A 118 4.40 -6.79 -3.89
N VAL A 119 4.40 -5.96 -2.85
CA VAL A 119 3.46 -4.86 -2.66
C VAL A 119 4.23 -3.55 -2.77
N TYR A 120 3.68 -2.62 -3.54
CA TYR A 120 4.24 -1.31 -3.83
C TYR A 120 3.31 -0.22 -3.29
N ASN A 121 3.87 0.68 -2.47
CA ASN A 121 3.20 1.91 -2.10
C ASN A 121 3.49 2.99 -3.14
N LEU A 122 2.70 4.06 -3.10
CA LEU A 122 2.95 5.26 -3.89
C LEU A 122 3.86 6.21 -3.13
N ASP A 123 4.85 6.75 -3.82
CA ASP A 123 5.74 7.79 -3.31
C ASP A 123 4.95 9.10 -3.14
N LEU A 124 4.87 9.57 -1.89
CA LEU A 124 4.13 10.79 -1.56
C LEU A 124 4.71 12.02 -2.27
N GLU A 125 6.03 12.17 -2.30
CA GLU A 125 6.67 13.35 -2.86
C GLU A 125 6.41 13.45 -4.36
N GLN A 126 6.48 12.32 -5.07
CA GLN A 126 6.17 12.25 -6.49
C GLN A 126 4.69 12.52 -6.77
N ILE A 127 3.77 12.01 -5.95
CA ILE A 127 2.35 12.35 -6.10
C ILE A 127 2.10 13.84 -5.83
N HIS A 128 2.75 14.41 -4.81
CA HIS A 128 2.67 15.84 -4.53
C HIS A 128 3.22 16.68 -5.69
N GLN A 129 4.32 16.26 -6.30
CA GLN A 129 4.88 16.90 -7.50
C GLN A 129 3.92 16.80 -8.69
N ALA A 130 3.30 15.63 -8.91
CA ALA A 130 2.30 15.44 -9.97
C ALA A 130 1.09 16.38 -9.80
N ILE A 131 0.66 16.63 -8.56
CA ILE A 131 -0.37 17.62 -8.25
C ILE A 131 0.13 19.05 -8.54
N GLY A 132 1.35 19.38 -8.12
CA GLY A 132 1.96 20.69 -8.41
C GLY A 132 2.13 20.97 -9.90
N GLN A 133 2.33 19.93 -10.71
CA GLN A 133 2.43 19.98 -12.17
C GLN A 133 1.07 19.86 -12.86
N GLN A 134 -0.03 19.74 -12.10
CA GLN A 134 -1.40 19.58 -12.61
C GLN A 134 -1.62 18.29 -13.43
N ALA A 135 -0.72 17.31 -13.33
CA ALA A 135 -0.93 15.98 -13.88
C ALA A 135 -2.01 15.22 -13.09
N LEU A 136 -2.07 15.48 -11.78
CA LEU A 136 -3.13 15.06 -10.88
C LEU A 136 -3.76 16.28 -10.18
N HIS A 137 -4.96 16.08 -9.67
CA HIS A 137 -5.65 16.94 -8.72
C HIS A 137 -5.68 16.28 -7.35
N GLY A 138 -5.50 17.10 -6.32
CA GLY A 138 -5.58 16.70 -4.93
C GLY A 138 -5.24 17.83 -3.97
N SER A 139 -5.24 17.52 -2.68
CA SER A 139 -4.91 18.47 -1.61
C SER A 139 -4.12 17.79 -0.50
N THR A 140 -3.32 18.57 0.23
CA THR A 140 -2.63 18.09 1.43
C THR A 140 -3.65 17.85 2.55
N VAL A 141 -3.47 16.77 3.30
CA VAL A 141 -4.31 16.43 4.46
C VAL A 141 -3.44 16.17 5.68
N ASP A 142 -3.86 16.67 6.84
CA ASP A 142 -3.17 16.37 8.09
C ASP A 142 -3.61 15.00 8.61
N THR A 143 -2.65 14.13 8.88
CA THR A 143 -2.88 12.81 9.48
C THR A 143 -2.10 12.68 10.78
N VAL A 144 -2.40 11.64 11.58
CA VAL A 144 -1.61 11.36 12.79
C VAL A 144 -0.16 10.96 12.48
N GLU A 145 0.13 10.59 11.24
CA GLU A 145 1.46 10.25 10.75
C GLU A 145 2.15 11.43 10.05
N GLY A 146 1.51 12.61 9.99
CA GLY A 146 2.04 13.80 9.31
C GLY A 146 1.22 14.20 8.08
N ALA A 147 1.78 15.09 7.27
CA ALA A 147 1.12 15.59 6.06
C ALA A 147 1.01 14.49 5.00
N GLY A 148 -0.20 14.08 4.68
CA GLY A 148 -0.54 13.19 3.58
C GLY A 148 -1.08 13.95 2.38
N VAL A 149 -1.49 13.21 1.35
CA VAL A 149 -2.13 13.76 0.15
C VAL A 149 -3.44 13.02 -0.09
N LEU A 150 -4.52 13.77 -0.30
CA LEU A 150 -5.77 13.26 -0.86
C LEU A 150 -5.84 13.59 -2.34
N VAL A 151 -5.75 12.57 -3.19
CA VAL A 151 -5.97 12.65 -4.63
C VAL A 151 -7.48 12.62 -4.90
N ASP A 152 -7.97 13.62 -5.61
CA ASP A 152 -9.39 13.77 -5.99
C ASP A 152 -9.62 13.75 -7.51
N SER A 153 -8.57 13.39 -8.26
CA SER A 153 -8.63 13.12 -9.70
C SER A 153 -9.58 11.95 -10.01
N PRO A 154 -10.29 11.97 -11.15
CA PRO A 154 -11.00 10.79 -11.65
C PRO A 154 -10.06 9.59 -11.80
N LEU A 155 -10.54 8.37 -11.52
CA LEU A 155 -9.72 7.16 -11.58
C LEU A 155 -9.06 6.94 -12.95
N ASP A 156 -9.74 7.25 -14.05
CA ASP A 156 -9.16 7.15 -15.39
C ASP A 156 -7.90 8.03 -15.55
N GLN A 157 -7.91 9.22 -14.95
CA GLN A 157 -6.74 10.12 -14.93
C GLN A 157 -5.65 9.59 -13.99
N VAL A 158 -6.03 9.04 -12.84
CA VAL A 158 -5.09 8.40 -11.90
C VAL A 158 -4.35 7.26 -12.60
N PHE A 159 -5.06 6.36 -13.27
CA PHE A 159 -4.45 5.23 -13.96
C PHE A 159 -3.63 5.66 -15.18
N ALA A 160 -4.09 6.64 -15.95
CA ALA A 160 -3.30 7.21 -17.03
C ALA A 160 -1.93 7.72 -16.54
N TYR A 161 -1.89 8.34 -15.35
CA TYR A 161 -0.64 8.76 -14.72
C TYR A 161 0.20 7.57 -14.21
N LEU A 162 -0.41 6.66 -13.45
CA LEU A 162 0.29 5.55 -12.78
C LEU A 162 0.83 4.49 -13.74
N ASP A 163 0.21 4.32 -14.90
CA ASP A 163 0.63 3.33 -15.90
C ASP A 163 1.52 3.91 -17.00
N ASP A 164 1.80 5.21 -16.97
CA ASP A 164 2.83 5.81 -17.81
C ASP A 164 4.21 5.32 -17.35
N PRO A 165 4.99 4.65 -18.23
CA PRO A 165 6.36 4.22 -17.89
C PRO A 165 7.27 5.36 -17.42
N ALA A 166 7.00 6.62 -17.80
CA ALA A 166 7.73 7.78 -17.32
C ALA A 166 7.56 8.03 -15.82
N ASN A 167 6.48 7.52 -15.22
CA ASN A 167 6.15 7.67 -13.80
C ASN A 167 6.40 6.38 -13.02
N ALA A 168 7.12 5.40 -13.57
CA ALA A 168 7.33 4.09 -12.93
C ALA A 168 7.96 4.18 -11.54
N ASP A 169 8.79 5.20 -11.30
CA ASP A 169 9.46 5.46 -10.03
C ASP A 169 8.51 5.87 -8.90
N VAL A 170 7.24 6.19 -9.20
CA VAL A 170 6.22 6.47 -8.17
C VAL A 170 5.91 5.24 -7.32
N PHE A 171 6.24 4.03 -7.79
CA PHE A 171 6.00 2.78 -7.06
C PHE A 171 7.24 2.39 -6.26
N VAL A 172 7.11 2.43 -4.93
CA VAL A 172 8.16 2.03 -4.00
C VAL A 172 7.80 0.70 -3.37
N GLU A 173 8.70 -0.29 -3.47
CA GLU A 173 8.50 -1.60 -2.83
C GLU A 173 8.34 -1.41 -1.32
N ALA A 174 7.15 -1.73 -0.82
CA ALA A 174 6.81 -1.63 0.60
C ALA A 174 7.15 -2.91 1.33
N VAL A 175 6.83 -4.05 0.72
CA VAL A 175 7.08 -5.37 1.32
C VAL A 175 7.05 -6.47 0.26
N ARG A 176 7.87 -7.49 0.48
CA ARG A 176 7.94 -8.71 -0.32
C ARG A 176 7.68 -9.92 0.55
N TYR A 177 6.66 -10.70 0.20
CA TYR A 177 6.29 -11.93 0.89
C TYR A 177 6.63 -13.16 0.05
N GLN A 178 7.04 -14.21 0.74
CA GLN A 178 7.15 -15.56 0.21
C GLN A 178 5.93 -16.37 0.61
N ARG A 179 5.65 -17.44 -0.11
CA ARG A 179 4.60 -18.39 0.30
C ARG A 179 4.97 -19.05 1.62
N ALA A 180 4.06 -18.98 2.60
CA ALA A 180 4.27 -19.67 3.86
C ALA A 180 4.19 -21.19 3.65
N GLY A 181 5.10 -21.93 4.27
CA GLY A 181 5.14 -23.41 4.21
C GLY A 181 5.88 -24.00 3.01
N LYS A 182 6.69 -23.20 2.30
CA LYS A 182 7.71 -23.70 1.36
C LYS A 182 9.12 -23.56 1.95
#